data_AF-A0A1A6C0R9-F1
#
_entry.id   AF-A0A1A6C0R9-F1
#
_cell.length_a   1.000
_cell.length_b   1.000
_cell.length_c   1.000
_cell.angle_alpha   90.00
_cell.angle_beta   90.00
_cell.angle_gamma   90.00
#
_symmetry.space_group_name_H-M   'P 1'
#
loop_
_entity.id
_entity.type
_entity.pdbx_description
1 polymer ?
#
loop_
_entity_poly.entity_id
_entity_poly.type
_entity_poly.pdbx_seq_one_letter_code
_entity_poly.pdbx_strand_id
1 'polypeptide(L)'
;MADAPATPLPWHLEGRDLRLAVRVQPRASRTRLGEAANGRLRVYLSAPPADGRANTQLIELVAKACGVAKSRVRLLRGAQARDKELLIESPIRLPPWPPAG
;
A
#
# COMPACT_ATOMS: atom_id res chain seq x y z
N MET A 1 -28.86 6.05 -13.37
CA MET A 1 -27.52 6.61 -13.63
C MET A 1 -26.53 5.82 -12.78
N ALA A 2 -26.18 4.63 -13.26
CA ALA A 2 -25.29 3.72 -12.54
C ALA A 2 -23.86 4.04 -13.00
N ASP A 3 -23.14 4.79 -12.18
CA ASP A 3 -21.68 4.76 -12.19
C ASP A 3 -21.31 3.30 -11.96
N ALA A 4 -20.94 2.57 -13.03
CA ALA A 4 -20.35 1.25 -12.88
C ALA A 4 -19.22 1.44 -11.87
N PRO A 5 -19.14 0.69 -10.75
CA PRO A 5 -18.09 0.95 -9.80
C PRO A 5 -16.79 0.69 -10.54
N ALA A 6 -16.08 1.76 -10.90
CA ALA A 6 -14.74 1.68 -11.44
C ALA A 6 -14.00 0.76 -10.48
N THR A 7 -13.48 -0.37 -10.97
CA THR A 7 -12.74 -1.31 -10.14
C THR A 7 -11.79 -0.47 -9.31
N PRO A 8 -11.97 -0.40 -7.97
CA PRO A 8 -11.31 0.64 -7.21
C PRO A 8 -9.82 0.42 -7.42
N LEU A 9 -9.11 1.41 -7.96
CA LEU A 9 -7.69 1.25 -8.14
C LEU A 9 -7.07 1.09 -6.76
N PRO A 10 -6.06 0.22 -6.60
CA PRO A 10 -5.36 0.08 -5.33
C PRO A 10 -4.68 1.38 -4.92
N TRP A 11 -4.55 2.34 -5.82
CA TRP A 11 -4.01 3.66 -5.53
C TRP A 11 -4.75 4.74 -6.32
N HIS A 12 -4.74 5.96 -5.78
CA HIS A 12 -5.23 7.16 -6.46
C HIS A 12 -4.46 8.37 -5.97
N LEU A 13 -4.32 9.38 -6.84
CA LEU A 13 -3.70 10.65 -6.50
C LEU A 13 -4.76 11.62 -5.96
N GLU A 14 -4.52 12.19 -4.79
CA GLU A 14 -5.28 13.30 -4.24
C GLU A 14 -4.38 14.54 -4.22
N GLY A 15 -4.55 15.40 -5.22
CA GLY A 15 -3.70 16.57 -5.39
C GLY A 15 -2.24 16.18 -5.63
N ARG A 16 -1.38 16.34 -4.61
CA ARG A 16 0.04 15.98 -4.66
C ARG A 16 0.37 14.69 -3.92
N ASP A 17 -0.59 14.11 -3.23
CA ASP A 17 -0.36 12.95 -2.38
C ASP A 17 -0.95 11.70 -3.04
N LEU A 18 -0.33 10.56 -2.78
CA LEU A 18 -0.79 9.27 -3.28
C LEU A 18 -1.42 8.49 -2.14
N ARG A 19 -2.69 8.17 -2.29
CA ARG A 19 -3.37 7.19 -1.43
C ARG A 19 -3.19 5.81 -2.01
N LEU A 20 -2.83 4.87 -1.14
CA LEU A 20 -2.54 3.49 -1.48
C LEU A 20 -3.26 2.56 -0.52
N ALA A 21 -4.20 1.78 -1.04
CA ALA A 21 -4.84 0.68 -0.36
C ALA A 21 -4.05 -0.61 -0.58
N VAL A 22 -3.57 -1.21 0.50
CA VAL A 22 -2.82 -2.47 0.47
C VAL A 22 -3.47 -3.53 1.33
N ARG A 23 -3.20 -4.79 1.00
CA ARG A 23 -3.51 -5.94 1.83
C ARG A 23 -2.23 -6.65 2.20
N VAL A 24 -1.86 -6.54 3.47
CA VAL A 24 -0.69 -7.17 4.05
C VAL A 24 -0.94 -8.67 4.24
N GLN A 25 0.00 -9.46 3.74
CA GLN A 25 0.07 -10.90 3.93
C GLN A 25 1.34 -11.20 4.75
N PRO A 26 1.19 -11.34 6.08
CA PRO A 26 2.32 -11.60 6.97
C PRO A 26 2.82 -13.04 6.82
N ARG A 27 4.00 -13.34 7.39
CA ARG A 27 4.66 -14.65 7.32
C ARG A 27 4.98 -15.10 5.88
N ALA A 28 5.25 -14.16 4.99
CA ALA A 28 5.72 -14.47 3.65
C ALA A 28 7.22 -14.80 3.67
N SER A 29 7.68 -15.68 2.79
CA SER A 29 9.11 -16.02 2.69
C SER A 29 10.00 -14.82 2.32
N ARG A 30 9.44 -13.81 1.62
CA ARG A 30 10.14 -12.58 1.22
C ARG A 30 9.21 -11.38 1.25
N THR A 31 9.76 -10.22 1.58
CA THR A 31 9.05 -8.94 1.56
C THR A 31 8.99 -8.39 0.13
N ARG A 32 7.78 -8.28 -0.44
CA ARG A 32 7.58 -7.82 -1.81
C ARG A 32 6.18 -7.25 -2.06
N LEU A 33 6.09 -6.37 -3.03
CA LEU A 33 4.83 -5.89 -3.61
C LEU A 33 4.33 -6.98 -4.58
N GLY A 34 3.07 -7.36 -4.46
CA GLY A 34 2.42 -8.37 -5.27
C GLY A 34 1.43 -7.77 -6.26
N GLU A 35 0.49 -8.61 -6.68
CA GLU A 35 -0.62 -8.22 -7.56
C GLU A 35 -1.68 -7.39 -6.84
N ALA A 36 -2.37 -6.52 -7.59
CA ALA A 36 -3.56 -5.84 -7.12
C ALA A 36 -4.78 -6.76 -7.27
N ALA A 37 -5.58 -6.89 -6.21
CA ALA A 37 -6.80 -7.68 -6.21
C ALA A 37 -7.88 -7.00 -5.37
N ASN A 38 -9.14 -6.99 -5.83
CA ASN A 38 -10.26 -6.35 -5.14
C ASN A 38 -9.98 -4.89 -4.77
N GLY A 39 -9.27 -4.17 -5.63
CA GLY A 39 -8.84 -2.79 -5.40
C GLY A 39 -7.88 -2.57 -4.25
N ARG A 40 -7.08 -3.58 -3.91
CA ARG A 40 -5.99 -3.47 -2.93
C ARG A 40 -4.73 -4.13 -3.47
N LEU A 41 -3.59 -3.50 -3.27
CA LEU A 41 -2.30 -4.08 -3.61
C LEU A 41 -1.92 -5.14 -2.58
N ARG A 42 -1.72 -6.39 -3.00
CA ARG A 42 -1.18 -7.41 -2.09
C ARG A 42 0.26 -7.08 -1.74
N VAL A 43 0.58 -7.09 -0.45
CA VAL A 43 1.92 -6.85 0.05
C VAL A 43 2.33 -8.02 0.93
N TYR A 44 3.34 -8.75 0.49
CA TYR A 44 3.91 -9.85 1.24
C TYR A 44 4.95 -9.29 2.20
N LEU A 45 4.81 -9.54 3.49
CA LEU A 45 5.79 -9.15 4.51
C LEU A 45 6.31 -10.40 5.22
N SER A 46 7.63 -10.46 5.41
CA SER A 46 8.24 -11.50 6.24
C SER A 46 7.96 -11.29 7.72
N ALA A 47 7.76 -10.04 8.14
CA ALA A 47 7.47 -9.72 9.53
C ALA A 47 6.19 -10.43 10.02
N PRO A 48 6.19 -11.00 11.24
CA PRO A 48 4.97 -11.44 11.88
C PRO A 48 4.04 -10.24 12.12
N PRO A 49 2.73 -10.46 12.27
CA PRO A 49 1.77 -9.38 12.55
C PRO A 49 1.89 -8.78 13.98
N ALA A 50 2.96 -9.10 14.71
CA ALA A 50 3.21 -8.66 16.07
C ALA A 50 3.82 -7.25 16.12
N ASP A 51 3.36 -6.44 17.08
CA ASP A 51 3.99 -5.21 17.58
C ASP A 51 4.59 -4.28 16.51
N GLY A 52 3.76 -3.84 15.56
CA GLY A 52 4.12 -2.77 14.63
C GLY A 52 5.21 -3.09 13.59
N ARG A 53 5.90 -4.24 13.67
CA ARG A 53 6.96 -4.62 12.72
C ARG A 53 6.46 -4.74 11.28
N ALA A 54 5.23 -5.23 11.11
CA ALA A 54 4.56 -5.26 9.82
C ALA A 54 4.26 -3.84 9.28
N ASN A 55 3.97 -2.86 10.15
CA ASN A 55 3.76 -1.48 9.73
C ASN A 55 5.07 -0.86 9.26
N THR A 56 6.13 -1.04 10.04
CA THR A 56 7.47 -0.53 9.70
C THR A 56 7.95 -1.10 8.37
N GLN A 57 7.94 -2.43 8.19
CA GLN A 57 8.36 -3.04 6.92
C GLN A 57 7.53 -2.55 5.73
N LEU A 58 6.22 -2.38 5.91
CA LEU A 58 5.34 -1.86 4.87
C LEU A 58 5.71 -0.44 4.49
N ILE A 59 5.87 0.44 5.48
CA ILE A 59 6.27 1.84 5.29
C ILE A 59 7.61 1.90 4.54
N GLU A 60 8.58 1.08 4.94
CA GLU A 60 9.89 0.99 4.29
C GLU A 60 9.80 0.55 2.83
N LEU A 61 9.01 -0.48 2.55
CA LEU A 61 8.80 -1.02 1.21
C LEU A 61 8.13 0.01 0.30
N VAL A 62 7.06 0.65 0.77
CA VAL A 62 6.31 1.66 0.03
C VAL A 62 7.14 2.92 -0.21
N ALA A 63 7.86 3.39 0.81
CA ALA A 63 8.75 4.54 0.70
C ALA A 63 9.83 4.32 -0.36
N LYS A 64 10.46 3.13 -0.37
CA LYS A 64 11.48 2.77 -1.37
C LYS A 64 10.89 2.70 -2.79
N ALA A 65 9.70 2.12 -2.95
CA ALA A 65 9.01 2.04 -4.23
C ALA A 65 8.69 3.43 -4.78
N CYS A 66 8.12 4.31 -3.94
CA CYS A 66 7.75 5.67 -4.32
C CYS A 66 8.93 6.66 -4.36
N GLY A 67 10.11 6.25 -3.90
CA GLY A 67 11.31 7.08 -3.84
C GLY A 67 11.25 8.20 -2.80
N VAL A 68 10.49 8.03 -1.71
CA VAL A 68 10.34 9.04 -0.65
C VAL A 68 10.96 8.57 0.67
N ALA A 69 11.12 9.50 1.61
CA ALA A 69 11.47 9.17 2.99
C ALA A 69 10.30 8.47 3.71
N LYS A 70 10.62 7.61 4.68
CA LYS A 70 9.62 6.90 5.52
C LYS A 70 8.68 7.87 6.25
N SER A 71 9.18 9.06 6.61
CA SER A 71 8.40 10.12 7.27
C SER A 71 7.27 10.69 6.40
N ARG A 72 7.38 10.56 5.07
CA ARG A 72 6.35 10.96 4.11
C ARG A 72 5.31 9.87 3.83
N VAL A 73 5.44 8.71 4.48
CA VAL A 73 4.50 7.60 4.33
C VAL A 73 3.74 7.47 5.64
N ARG A 74 2.46 7.84 5.62
CA ARG A 74 1.57 7.81 6.78
C ARG A 74 0.60 6.66 6.66
N LEU A 75 0.40 5.93 7.75
CA LEU A 75 -0.65 4.93 7.83
C LEU A 75 -1.96 5.61 8.25
N LEU A 76 -2.91 5.72 7.32
CA LEU A 76 -4.22 6.33 7.57
C LEU A 76 -5.15 5.36 8.32
N ARG A 77 -5.19 4.10 7.87
CA ARG A 77 -6.10 3.08 8.42
C ARG A 77 -5.46 1.70 8.44
N GLY A 78 -5.98 0.83 9.32
CA GLY A 78 -5.63 -0.59 9.33
C GLY A 78 -4.37 -0.95 10.12
N ALA A 79 -3.97 -0.15 11.11
CA ALA A 79 -2.82 -0.45 11.97
C ALA A 79 -2.82 -1.86 12.58
N GLN A 80 -4.01 -2.37 12.91
CA GLN A 80 -4.22 -3.72 13.44
C GLN A 80 -4.86 -4.70 12.42
N ALA A 81 -5.20 -4.22 11.23
CA ALA A 81 -5.85 -5.02 10.20
C ALA A 81 -4.85 -5.50 9.14
N ARG A 82 -5.23 -6.53 8.37
CA ARG A 82 -4.45 -6.95 7.19
C ARG A 82 -4.59 -5.92 6.08
N ASP A 83 -5.75 -5.30 5.97
CA ASP A 83 -6.02 -4.25 5.00
C ASP A 83 -5.60 -2.90 5.58
N LYS A 84 -4.81 -2.17 4.81
CA LYS A 84 -4.17 -0.93 5.26
C LYS A 84 -4.30 0.14 4.20
N GLU A 85 -4.39 1.37 4.65
CA GLU A 85 -4.44 2.54 3.78
C GLU A 85 -3.29 3.45 4.14
N LEU A 86 -2.45 3.75 3.15
CA LEU A 86 -1.29 4.62 3.31
C LEU A 86 -1.47 5.88 2.49
N LEU A 87 -0.99 6.99 3.03
CA LEU A 87 -0.81 8.24 2.34
C LEU A 87 0.69 8.45 2.11
N ILE A 88 1.07 8.73 0.87
CA ILE A 88 2.42 9.04 0.48
C ILE A 88 2.45 10.51 0.05
N GLU A 89 3.13 11.34 0.81
CA GLU A 89 3.23 12.77 0.56
C GLU A 89 4.22 13.05 -0.58
N SER A 90 3.75 13.68 -1.66
CA SER A 90 4.56 14.04 -2.85
C SER A 90 5.51 12.92 -3.31
N PRO A 91 4.98 11.78 -3.82
CA PRO A 91 5.81 10.69 -4.32
C PRO A 91 6.66 11.14 -5.51
N ILE A 92 7.95 10.77 -5.50
CA ILE A 92 8.86 11.05 -6.62
C ILE A 92 8.59 10.08 -7.77
N ARG A 93 8.22 8.84 -7.45
CA ARG A 93 7.86 7.80 -8.40
C ARG A 93 6.45 7.31 -8.15
N LEU A 94 5.64 7.31 -9.18
CA LEU A 94 4.38 6.58 -9.17
C LEU A 94 4.68 5.11 -9.41
N PRO A 95 4.09 4.21 -8.62
CA PRO A 95 4.34 2.81 -8.78
C PRO A 95 3.73 2.30 -10.09
N PRO A 96 4.43 1.46 -10.86
CA PRO A 96 3.92 0.88 -12.10
C PRO A 96 2.95 -0.29 -11.83
N TRP A 97 2.31 -0.34 -10.65
CA TRP A 97 1.48 -1.48 -10.26
C TRP A 97 0.25 -1.53 -11.16
N PRO A 98 -0.02 -2.69 -11.79
CA PRO A 98 -1.15 -2.81 -12.68
C PRO A 98 -2.45 -2.51 -11.92
N PRO A 99 -3.44 -1.88 -12.57
CA PRO A 99 -4.78 -1.77 -12.01
C PRO A 99 -5.28 -3.17 -11.62
N ALA A 100 -6.08 -3.27 -10.57
CA ALA A 100 -6.75 -4.53 -10.26
C ALA A 100 -7.57 -4.93 -11.49
N GLY A 101 -7.22 -6.06 -12.10
CA GLY A 101 -7.93 -6.63 -13.25
C GLY A 101 -9.34 -7.07 -12.88
#